data_AF-A0A6P1DKR7-F1
#
_entry.id   AF-A0A6P1DKR7-F1
#
_cell.length_a   1.000
_cell.length_b   1.000
_cell.length_c   1.000
_cell.angle_alpha   90.00
_cell.angle_beta   90.00
_cell.angle_gamma   90.00
#
_symmetry.space_group_name_H-M   'P 1'
#
loop_
_entity.id
_entity.type
_entity.pdbx_description
1 polymer ?
#
loop_
_entity_poly.entity_id
_entity_poly.type
_entity_poly.pdbx_seq_one_letter_code
_entity_poly.pdbx_strand_id
1 'polypeptide(L)'
;MQASRDWSKAAESRDVEKVVEFWDDNAVVISAGEPELKGKQAIRGMVEGSINDPNFSISWEPNHVEISEKGDMGYLLENAKITIKDSTGNSKVQNFKSVTIWKKQADSSWKNVVDVMSPKK
;
A
#
# COMPACT_ATOMS: atom_id res chain seq x y z
N MET A 1 -11.43 -3.55 -5.13
CA MET A 1 -10.87 -4.53 -6.11
C MET A 1 -10.30 -5.72 -5.34
N GLN A 2 -10.37 -6.95 -5.84
CA GLN A 2 -9.84 -8.12 -5.10
C GLN A 2 -8.32 -8.05 -4.93
N ALA A 3 -7.59 -7.56 -5.95
CA ALA A 3 -6.14 -7.38 -5.89
C ALA A 3 -5.67 -6.55 -4.68
N SER A 4 -6.37 -5.47 -4.32
CA SER A 4 -6.00 -4.67 -3.14
C SER A 4 -6.23 -5.42 -1.81
N ARG A 5 -7.31 -6.22 -1.71
CA ARG A 5 -7.53 -7.05 -0.52
C ARG A 5 -6.50 -8.17 -0.40
N ASP A 6 -6.12 -8.78 -1.52
CA ASP A 6 -5.05 -9.78 -1.55
C ASP A 6 -3.71 -9.15 -1.15
N TRP A 7 -3.47 -7.91 -1.57
CA TRP A 7 -2.30 -7.14 -1.17
C TRP A 7 -2.29 -6.84 0.34
N SER A 8 -3.44 -6.44 0.93
CA SER A 8 -3.54 -6.25 2.39
C SER A 8 -3.26 -7.54 3.14
N LYS A 9 -3.73 -8.67 2.63
CA LYS A 9 -3.43 -9.99 3.22
C LYS A 9 -1.96 -10.38 3.05
N ALA A 10 -1.33 -10.04 1.92
CA ALA A 10 0.09 -10.27 1.70
C ALA A 10 0.94 -9.48 2.72
N ALA A 11 0.54 -8.26 3.09
CA ALA A 11 1.21 -7.46 4.12
C ALA A 11 1.26 -8.15 5.50
N GLU A 12 0.26 -8.97 5.84
CA GLU A 12 0.24 -9.75 7.09
C GLU A 12 1.29 -10.87 7.09
N SER A 13 1.70 -11.37 5.92
CA SER A 13 2.63 -12.50 5.81
C SER A 13 4.08 -12.14 6.16
N ARG A 14 4.41 -10.84 6.26
CA ARG A 14 5.77 -10.33 6.49
C ARG A 14 6.80 -10.85 5.47
N ASP A 15 6.33 -11.16 4.27
CA ASP A 15 7.14 -11.62 3.14
C ASP A 15 7.31 -10.46 2.14
N VAL A 16 8.52 -9.92 2.07
CA VAL A 16 8.83 -8.75 1.24
C VAL A 16 8.41 -8.99 -0.21
N GLU A 17 8.72 -10.16 -0.78
CA GLU A 17 8.44 -10.46 -2.19
C GLU A 17 6.96 -10.46 -2.48
N LYS A 18 6.16 -11.11 -1.62
CA LYS A 18 4.71 -11.15 -1.78
C LYS A 18 4.07 -9.78 -1.66
N VAL A 19 4.62 -8.88 -0.85
CA VAL A 19 4.09 -7.53 -0.72
C VAL A 19 4.48 -6.69 -1.92
N VAL A 20 5.76 -6.73 -2.32
CA VAL A 20 6.25 -5.86 -3.40
C VAL A 20 5.73 -6.28 -4.78
N GLU A 21 5.29 -7.53 -4.96
CA GLU A 21 4.77 -7.99 -6.25
C GLU A 21 3.58 -7.16 -6.74
N PHE A 22 2.79 -6.58 -5.84
CA PHE A 22 1.59 -5.81 -6.19
C PHE A 22 1.91 -4.45 -6.80
N TRP A 23 3.12 -3.92 -6.64
CA TRP A 23 3.53 -2.68 -7.30
C TRP A 23 4.13 -2.92 -8.69
N ASP A 24 3.83 -1.98 -9.57
CA ASP A 24 4.51 -1.81 -10.86
C ASP A 24 5.97 -1.39 -10.63
N ASP A 25 6.85 -1.72 -11.58
CA ASP A 25 8.28 -1.41 -11.46
C ASP A 25 8.54 0.10 -11.37
N ASN A 26 7.65 0.92 -11.93
CA ASN A 26 7.71 2.38 -11.92
C ASN A 26 6.71 3.03 -10.95
N ALA A 27 6.20 2.28 -9.97
CA ALA A 27 5.22 2.80 -9.02
C ALA A 27 5.77 3.99 -8.20
N VAL A 28 4.87 4.86 -7.76
CA VAL A 28 5.18 6.00 -6.90
C VAL A 28 4.38 5.89 -5.60
N VAL A 29 5.06 6.05 -4.46
CA VAL A 29 4.42 6.15 -3.13
C VAL A 29 4.58 7.56 -2.61
N ILE A 30 3.46 8.16 -2.16
CA ILE A 30 3.39 9.51 -1.62
C ILE A 30 2.79 9.44 -0.21
N SER A 31 3.60 9.81 0.77
CA SER A 31 3.21 9.84 2.18
C SER A 31 3.27 11.27 2.71
N ALA A 32 2.31 11.65 3.54
CA ALA A 32 2.24 13.01 4.09
C ALA A 32 3.53 13.39 4.85
N GLY A 33 4.21 14.44 4.39
CA GLY A 33 5.41 14.98 5.03
C GLY A 33 6.73 14.31 4.65
N GLU A 34 6.69 13.28 3.80
CA GLU A 34 7.88 12.53 3.36
C GLU A 34 8.18 12.77 1.87
N PRO A 35 9.45 12.61 1.43
CA PRO A 35 9.78 12.56 0.01
C PRO A 35 9.06 11.41 -0.71
N GLU A 36 8.72 11.62 -1.98
CA GLU A 36 8.15 10.58 -2.83
C GLU A 36 9.14 9.41 -3.01
N LEU A 37 8.65 8.17 -2.89
CA LEU A 37 9.40 6.99 -3.28
C LEU A 37 9.07 6.66 -4.74
N LYS A 38 10.10 6.52 -5.58
CA LYS A 38 9.94 6.24 -7.02
C LYS A 38 10.59 4.92 -7.38
N GLY A 39 9.81 4.06 -8.02
CA GLY A 39 10.23 2.76 -8.48
C GLY A 39 10.27 1.70 -7.39
N LYS A 40 10.16 0.46 -7.83
CA LYS A 40 9.98 -0.71 -6.96
C LYS A 40 11.15 -0.97 -6.01
N GLN A 41 12.37 -0.55 -6.36
CA GLN A 41 13.52 -0.67 -5.48
C GLN A 41 13.40 0.22 -4.24
N ALA A 42 12.99 1.49 -4.40
CA ALA A 42 12.79 2.40 -3.28
C ALA A 42 11.64 1.93 -2.37
N ILE A 43 10.55 1.46 -2.99
CA ILE A 43 9.40 0.88 -2.28
C ILE A 43 9.79 -0.38 -1.52
N ARG A 44 10.63 -1.26 -2.11
CA ARG A 44 11.15 -2.44 -1.41
C ARG A 44 11.89 -2.07 -0.13
N GLY A 45 12.76 -1.05 -0.17
CA GLY A 45 13.47 -0.58 1.02
C GLY A 45 12.52 -0.12 2.13
N MET A 46 11.42 0.56 1.79
CA MET A 46 10.37 0.92 2.74
C MET A 46 9.68 -0.32 3.34
N VAL A 47 9.35 -1.31 2.51
CA VAL A 47 8.71 -2.56 2.94
C VAL A 47 9.63 -3.37 3.86
N GLU A 48 10.91 -3.50 3.51
CA GLU A 48 11.94 -4.16 4.32
C GLU A 48 12.08 -3.48 5.69
N GLY A 49 12.18 -2.15 5.72
CA GLY A 49 12.24 -1.40 6.98
C GLY A 49 11.01 -1.64 7.86
N SER A 50 9.83 -1.70 7.26
CA SER A 50 8.57 -1.93 7.98
C SER A 50 8.44 -3.36 8.50
N ILE A 51 8.82 -4.36 7.69
CA ILE A 51 8.79 -5.79 8.05
C ILE A 51 9.89 -6.14 9.07
N ASN A 52 10.96 -5.36 9.19
CA ASN A 52 11.98 -5.58 10.22
C ASN A 52 11.56 -5.06 11.60
N ASP A 53 10.56 -4.17 11.69
CA ASP A 53 9.98 -3.76 12.97
C ASP A 53 8.91 -4.78 13.42
N PRO A 54 9.16 -5.57 14.49
CA PRO A 54 8.18 -6.55 15.00
C PRO A 54 6.90 -5.90 15.55
N ASN A 55 6.93 -4.59 15.80
CA ASN A 55 5.79 -3.84 16.31
C ASN A 55 4.97 -3.18 15.21
N PHE A 56 5.47 -3.21 13.97
CA PHE A 56 4.76 -2.69 12.82
C PHE A 56 3.75 -3.71 12.30
N SER A 57 2.53 -3.23 12.05
CA SER A 57 1.52 -3.92 11.26
C SER A 57 0.71 -2.90 10.47
N ILE A 58 0.24 -3.32 9.30
CA ILE A 58 -0.59 -2.50 8.43
C ILE A 58 -1.69 -3.37 7.81
N SER A 59 -2.89 -2.81 7.69
CA SER A 59 -3.97 -3.38 6.90
C SER A 59 -4.82 -2.27 6.30
N TRP A 60 -5.53 -2.57 5.22
CA TRP A 60 -6.45 -1.64 4.59
C TRP A 60 -7.65 -2.37 3.97
N GLU A 61 -8.76 -1.63 3.81
CA GLU A 61 -9.93 -2.11 3.08
C GLU A 61 -10.39 -1.06 2.05
N PRO A 62 -10.56 -1.44 0.78
CA PRO A 62 -11.17 -0.57 -0.22
C PRO A 62 -12.65 -0.36 0.03
N ASN A 63 -13.08 0.90 0.07
CA ASN A 63 -14.49 1.27 0.24
C ASN A 63 -15.10 1.93 -0.99
N HIS A 64 -14.29 2.25 -1.99
CA HIS A 64 -14.73 2.73 -3.29
C HIS A 64 -13.80 2.19 -4.37
N VAL A 65 -14.34 1.96 -5.56
CA VAL A 65 -13.59 1.54 -6.74
C VAL A 65 -14.22 2.16 -7.97
N GLU A 66 -13.38 2.69 -8.84
CA GLU A 66 -13.78 3.15 -10.16
C GLU A 66 -12.78 2.62 -11.18
N ILE A 67 -13.32 2.08 -12.28
CA ILE A 67 -12.55 1.50 -13.37
C ILE A 67 -12.81 2.35 -14.61
N SER A 68 -11.74 2.69 -15.32
CA SER A 68 -11.82 3.38 -16.60
C SER A 68 -12.68 2.62 -17.62
N GLU A 69 -13.25 3.34 -18.60
CA GLU A 69 -14.09 2.74 -19.64
C GLU A 69 -13.40 1.61 -20.43
N LYS A 70 -12.06 1.71 -20.60
CA LYS A 70 -11.26 0.69 -21.27
C LYS A 70 -10.94 -0.53 -20.40
N GLY A 71 -11.19 -0.46 -19.10
CA GLY A 71 -10.94 -1.56 -18.16
C GLY A 71 -9.46 -1.85 -17.89
N ASP A 72 -8.56 -0.94 -18.25
CA ASP A 72 -7.11 -1.09 -18.14
C ASP A 72 -6.50 -0.29 -16.99
N MET A 73 -7.25 0.66 -16.42
CA MET A 73 -6.86 1.43 -15.23
C MET A 73 -8.04 1.61 -14.27
N GLY A 74 -7.78 1.77 -12.99
CA GLY A 74 -8.77 2.16 -11.99
C GLY A 74 -8.16 2.81 -10.76
N TYR A 75 -8.97 3.48 -9.97
CA TYR A 75 -8.56 3.98 -8.65
C TYR A 75 -9.47 3.45 -7.55
N LEU A 76 -8.90 3.32 -6.36
CA LEU A 76 -9.60 2.89 -5.16
C LEU A 76 -9.47 3.98 -4.10
N LEU A 77 -10.52 4.15 -3.30
CA LEU A 77 -10.44 4.86 -2.03
C LEU A 77 -10.42 3.82 -0.92
N GLU A 78 -9.50 3.98 0.02
CA GLU A 78 -9.20 2.95 1.01
C GLU A 78 -9.04 3.55 2.40
N ASN A 79 -9.35 2.74 3.42
CA ASN A 79 -9.04 3.08 4.81
C ASN A 79 -7.92 2.16 5.26
N ALA A 80 -6.78 2.73 5.64
CA ALA A 80 -5.66 1.99 6.17
C ALA A 80 -5.52 2.21 7.68
N LYS A 81 -5.01 1.19 8.38
CA LYS A 81 -4.67 1.21 9.78
C LYS A 81 -3.22 0.76 9.92
N ILE A 82 -2.39 1.61 10.51
CA ILE A 82 -1.02 1.25 10.91
C ILE A 82 -1.00 1.12 12.42
N THR A 83 -0.41 0.04 12.92
CA THR A 83 -0.08 -0.11 14.34
C THR A 83 1.44 -0.12 14.47
N ILE A 84 1.95 0.70 15.38
CA ILE A 84 3.36 0.78 15.78
C ILE A 84 3.43 0.83 17.30
N LYS A 85 4.60 0.58 17.89
CA LYS A 85 4.84 0.94 19.30
C LYS A 85 5.42 2.33 19.41
N ASP A 86 5.01 3.06 20.44
CA ASP A 86 5.65 4.32 20.81
C ASP A 86 6.94 4.07 21.62
N SER A 87 7.63 5.16 21.97
CA SER A 87 8.87 5.13 22.75
C SER A 87 8.72 4.57 24.17
N THR A 88 7.48 4.38 24.65
CA THR A 88 7.16 3.81 25.95
C THR A 88 6.75 2.34 25.86
N GLY A 89 6.71 1.77 24.65
CA GLY A 89 6.32 0.39 24.38
C GLY A 89 4.81 0.17 24.25
N ASN A 90 4.00 1.24 24.28
CA ASN A 90 2.55 1.15 24.11
C ASN A 90 2.19 1.07 22.62
N SER A 91 1.22 0.23 22.29
CA SER A 91 0.70 0.13 20.93
C SER A 91 -0.09 1.39 20.58
N LYS A 92 0.32 2.07 19.51
CA LYS A 92 -0.35 3.22 18.92
C LYS A 92 -0.94 2.83 17.57
N VAL A 93 -2.23 3.12 17.40
CA VAL A 93 -2.93 2.95 16.13
C VAL A 93 -3.03 4.30 15.44
N GLN A 94 -2.65 4.35 14.17
CA GLN A 94 -2.83 5.49 13.28
C GLN A 94 -3.75 5.08 12.13
N ASN A 95 -4.77 5.90 11.87
CA ASN A 95 -5.72 5.66 10.79
C ASN A 95 -5.40 6.59 9.62
N PHE A 96 -5.52 6.07 8.40
CA PHE A 96 -5.23 6.79 7.18
C PHE A 96 -6.39 6.68 6.19
N LYS A 97 -6.46 7.66 5.29
CA LYS A 97 -7.18 7.58 4.03
C LYS A 97 -6.15 7.41 2.92
N SER A 98 -6.39 6.47 2.03
CA SER A 98 -5.51 6.21 0.90
C SER A 98 -6.26 6.28 -0.43
N VAL A 99 -5.52 6.68 -1.46
CA VAL A 99 -5.92 6.57 -2.87
C VAL A 99 -4.88 5.70 -3.55
N THR A 100 -5.30 4.58 -4.13
CA THR A 100 -4.42 3.72 -4.92
C THR A 100 -4.89 3.65 -6.36
N ILE A 101 -3.97 3.86 -7.30
CA ILE A 101 -4.22 3.76 -8.74
C ILE A 101 -3.59 2.46 -9.22
N TRP A 102 -4.37 1.68 -9.96
CA TRP A 102 -3.98 0.37 -10.45
C TRP A 102 -4.07 0.33 -11.98
N LYS A 103 -3.10 -0.34 -12.61
CA LYS A 103 -3.11 -0.66 -14.04
C LYS A 103 -3.16 -2.16 -14.24
N LYS A 104 -3.96 -2.59 -15.21
CA LYS A 104 -4.01 -3.96 -15.68
C LYS A 104 -2.84 -4.21 -16.62
N GLN A 105 -2.07 -5.25 -16.35
CA GLN A 105 -0.91 -5.66 -17.12
C GLN A 105 -1.32 -6.58 -18.28
N ALA A 106 -0.38 -6.85 -19.19
CA ALA A 106 -0.61 -7.73 -20.34
C ALA A 106 -1.01 -9.16 -19.93
N ASP A 107 -0.52 -9.64 -18.79
CA ASP A 107 -0.87 -10.95 -18.19
C ASP A 107 -2.22 -10.93 -17.43
N SER A 108 -2.97 -9.82 -17.53
CA SER A 108 -4.21 -9.56 -16.80
C SER A 108 -4.10 -9.39 -15.28
N SER A 109 -2.89 -9.40 -14.72
CA SER A 109 -2.66 -9.01 -13.34
C SER A 109 -2.89 -7.51 -13.15
N TRP A 110 -3.28 -7.10 -11.94
CA TRP A 110 -3.37 -5.69 -11.58
C TRP A 110 -2.14 -5.29 -10.77
N LYS A 111 -1.52 -4.17 -11.12
CA LYS A 111 -0.41 -3.58 -10.37
C LYS A 111 -0.73 -2.17 -9.92
N ASN A 112 -0.42 -1.87 -8.67
CA ASN A 112 -0.47 -0.52 -8.12
C ASN A 112 0.64 0.32 -8.75
N VAL A 113 0.27 1.47 -9.31
CA VAL A 113 1.19 2.41 -9.97
C VAL A 113 1.35 3.71 -9.19
N VAL A 114 0.37 4.07 -8.36
CA VAL A 114 0.43 5.25 -7.48
C VAL A 114 -0.29 4.90 -6.19
N ASP A 115 0.39 5.07 -5.07
CA ASP A 115 -0.15 4.91 -3.73
C ASP A 115 0.03 6.21 -2.95
N VAL A 116 -1.08 6.81 -2.53
CA VAL A 116 -1.09 8.06 -1.76
C VAL A 116 -1.80 7.81 -0.45
N MET A 117 -1.17 8.13 0.67
CA MET A 117 -1.81 8.04 1.98
C MET A 117 -1.66 9.30 2.82
N SER A 118 -2.73 9.62 3.55
CA SER A 118 -2.77 10.76 4.48
C SER A 118 -3.43 10.37 5.81
N PRO A 119 -2.96 10.89 6.95
CA PRO A 119 -3.60 10.62 8.24
C PRO A 119 -5.06 11.08 8.25
N LYS A 120 -5.93 10.29 8.87
CA LYS A 120 -7.25 10.80 9.31
C LYS A 120 -7.01 11.81 10.44
N LYS A 121 -7.71 12.95 10.35
CA LYS A 121 -7.75 13.97 11.41
C LYS A 121 -8.14 13.37 12.75
#